data_AF-A0A928WDV9-F1
#
_entry.id   AF-A0A928WDV9-F1
#
_cell.length_a   1.000
_cell.length_b   1.000
_cell.length_c   1.000
_cell.angle_alpha   90.00
_cell.angle_beta   90.00
_cell.angle_gamma   90.00
#
_symmetry.space_group_name_H-M   'P 1'
#
loop_
_entity.id
_entity.type
_entity.pdbx_description
1 polymer ?
#
loop_
_entity_poly.entity_id
_entity_poly.type
_entity_poly.pdbx_seq_one_letter_code
_entity_poly.pdbx_strand_id
1 'polypeptide(L)' 'MTPVATQIPITTIIPVLTAIGDRSWQQFQELEADFVSQYSVEVWQEVFNFRILPALDQDSRRWLLVQWCGEGINWVKDAV' A
#
# COMPACT_ATOMS: atom_id res chain seq x y z
N MET A 1 -20.07 -9.74 4.24
CA MET A 1 -18.82 -9.52 5.00
C MET A 1 -18.62 -8.03 5.12
N THR A 2 -18.37 -7.52 6.32
CA THR A 2 -17.95 -6.13 6.50
C THR A 2 -16.50 -6.05 6.01
N PRO A 3 -16.14 -5.17 5.06
CA PRO A 3 -14.77 -5.08 4.58
C PRO A 3 -13.84 -4.72 5.75
N VAL A 4 -12.85 -5.58 6.02
CA VAL A 4 -11.92 -5.44 7.14
C VAL A 4 -11.13 -4.13 6.99
N ALA A 5 -10.93 -3.68 5.74
CA ALA A 5 -10.34 -2.40 5.41
C ALA A 5 -11.00 -1.18 6.09
N THR A 6 -12.30 -1.23 6.40
CA THR A 6 -13.00 -0.12 7.08
C THR A 6 -12.70 -0.05 8.57
N GLN A 7 -12.16 -1.12 9.15
CA GLN A 7 -11.77 -1.20 10.56
C GLN A 7 -10.33 -0.76 10.82
N ILE A 8 -9.51 -0.65 9.77
CA ILE A 8 -8.13 -0.19 9.88
C ILE A 8 -8.09 1.30 10.24
N PRO A 9 -7.40 1.70 11.33
CA PRO A 9 -7.30 3.11 11.71
C PRO A 9 -6.71 3.96 10.58
N ILE A 10 -7.25 5.17 10.38
CA ILE A 10 -6.71 6.10 9.38
C ILE A 10 -5.26 6.47 9.67
N THR A 11 -4.86 6.49 10.95
CA THR A 11 -3.48 6.72 11.41
C THR A 11 -2.49 5.68 10.88
N THR A 12 -2.96 4.48 10.55
CA THR A 12 -2.15 3.41 9.93
C THR A 12 -1.93 3.67 8.44
N ILE A 13 -2.84 4.39 7.78
CA ILE A 13 -2.83 4.61 6.31
C ILE A 13 -2.16 5.93 5.93
N ILE A 14 -2.26 6.96 6.78
CA ILE A 14 -1.64 8.27 6.52
C ILE A 14 -0.16 8.15 6.15
N PRO A 15 0.68 7.39 6.89
CA PRO A 15 2.09 7.25 6.54
C PRO A 15 2.33 6.67 5.14
N VAL A 16 1.48 5.73 4.71
CA VAL A 16 1.56 5.13 3.37
C VAL A 16 1.26 6.18 2.30
N LEU A 17 0.21 6.98 2.51
CA LEU A 17 -0.14 8.07 1.60
C LEU A 17 0.95 9.15 1.55
N THR A 18 1.55 9.47 2.69
CA THR A 18 2.69 10.40 2.78
C THR A 18 3.89 9.87 2.01
N ALA A 19 4.28 8.60 2.18
CA ALA A 19 5.39 8.00 1.46
C ALA A 19 5.19 8.03 -0.07
N ILE A 20 3.95 7.79 -0.53
CA ILE A 20 3.59 7.91 -1.95
C ILE A 20 3.71 9.37 -2.43
N GLY A 21 3.17 10.32 -1.66
CA GLY A 21 3.25 11.75 -1.98
C GLY A 21 4.69 12.28 -2.05
N ASP A 22 5.54 11.81 -1.15
CA ASP A 22 6.97 12.15 -1.07
C ASP A 22 7.82 11.36 -2.08
N ARG A 23 7.21 10.45 -2.85
CA ARG A 23 7.88 9.54 -3.81
C ARG A 23 8.98 8.70 -3.15
N SER A 24 8.77 8.35 -1.89
CA SER A 24 9.70 7.57 -1.08
C SER A 24 9.39 6.08 -1.21
N TRP A 25 9.97 5.45 -2.24
CA TRP A 25 9.71 4.04 -2.54
C TRP A 25 10.16 3.10 -1.42
N GLN A 26 11.35 3.33 -0.86
CA GLN A 26 11.87 2.54 0.25
C GLN A 26 10.93 2.59 1.46
N GLN A 27 10.49 3.79 1.85
CA GLN A 27 9.57 3.95 2.98
C GLN A 27 8.22 3.30 2.71
N PHE A 28 7.71 3.37 1.48
CA PHE A 28 6.49 2.67 1.10
C PHE A 28 6.63 1.16 1.30
N GLN A 29 7.76 0.55 0.89
CA GLN A 29 8.00 -0.88 1.06
C GLN A 29 8.10 -1.30 2.53
N GLU A 30 8.77 -0.50 3.36
CA GLU A 30 8.87 -0.75 4.80
C GLU A 30 7.48 -0.70 5.47
N LEU A 31 6.67 0.31 5.13
CA LEU A 31 5.31 0.45 5.66
C LEU A 31 4.38 -0.67 5.17
N GLU A 32 4.52 -1.13 3.93
CA GLU A 32 3.79 -2.29 3.41
C GLU A 32 4.16 -3.56 4.17
N ALA A 33 5.45 -3.82 4.40
CA ALA A 33 5.93 -4.99 5.13
C ALA A 33 5.44 -4.99 6.58
N ASP A 34 5.56 -3.86 7.27
CA ASP A 34 5.06 -3.69 8.65
C ASP A 34 3.55 -3.92 8.72
N PHE A 35 2.80 -3.36 7.76
CA PHE A 35 1.35 -3.54 7.69
C PHE A 35 0.98 -5.01 7.51
N VAL A 36 1.60 -5.69 6.54
CA VAL A 36 1.34 -7.11 6.26
C VAL A 36 1.68 -7.98 7.46
N SER A 37 2.79 -7.69 8.15
CA SER A 37 3.17 -8.41 9.36
C SER A 37 2.15 -8.25 10.49
N GLN A 38 1.46 -7.12 10.57
CA GLN A 38 0.49 -6.83 11.62
C GLN A 38 -0.92 -7.34 11.31
N TYR A 39 -1.35 -7.24 10.04
CA TYR A 39 -2.75 -7.41 9.65
C TYR A 39 -3.01 -8.50 8.60
N SER A 40 -1.98 -9.10 8.02
CA SER A 40 -2.01 -10.00 6.87
C SER A 40 -2.08 -9.32 5.50
N VAL A 41 -1.82 -10.13 4.47
CA VAL A 41 -1.93 -9.75 3.07
C VAL A 41 -3.32 -9.38 2.65
N GLU A 42 -4.29 -10.20 3.01
CA GLU A 42 -5.65 -10.07 2.50
C GLU A 42 -6.21 -8.72 2.93
N VAL A 43 -5.89 -8.31 4.15
CA VAL A 43 -6.25 -6.99 4.68
C VAL A 43 -5.49 -5.87 3.97
N TRP A 44 -4.20 -6.04 3.68
CA TRP A 44 -3.44 -5.08 2.89
C TRP A 44 -4.05 -4.86 1.51
N GLN A 45 -4.41 -5.93 0.81
CA GLN A 45 -5.03 -5.86 -0.52
C GLN A 45 -6.38 -5.13 -0.47
N GLU A 46 -7.21 -5.40 0.53
CA GLU A 46 -8.47 -4.67 0.70
C GLU A 46 -8.23 -3.17 0.97
N VAL A 47 -7.33 -2.84 1.91
CA VAL A 47 -7.02 -1.43 2.25
C VAL A 47 -6.43 -0.70 1.04
N PHE A 48 -5.53 -1.35 0.32
CA PHE A 48 -4.91 -0.79 -0.87
C PHE A 48 -5.96 -0.47 -1.93
N ASN A 49 -6.83 -1.44 -2.26
CA ASN A 49 -7.83 -1.29 -3.31
C ASN A 49 -8.94 -0.29 -2.96
N PHE A 50 -9.41 -0.28 -1.71
CA PHE A 50 -10.59 0.49 -1.32
C PHE A 50 -10.29 1.82 -0.65
N ARG A 51 -9.06 2.05 -0.16
CA ARG A 51 -8.73 3.25 0.62
C ARG A 51 -7.51 4.01 0.11
N ILE A 52 -6.44 3.30 -0.25
CA ILE A 52 -5.22 3.96 -0.75
C ILE A 52 -5.41 4.36 -2.20
N LEU A 53 -5.67 3.40 -3.10
CA LEU A 53 -5.74 3.64 -4.53
C LEU A 53 -6.78 4.72 -4.92
N PRO A 54 -8.00 4.76 -4.34
CA PRO A 54 -8.98 5.80 -4.64
C PRO A 54 -8.58 7.19 -4.12
N ALA A 55 -7.72 7.28 -3.11
CA ALA A 55 -7.26 8.54 -2.53
C ALA A 55 -6.09 9.18 -3.30
N LEU A 56 -5.43 8.42 -4.19
CA LEU A 56 -4.32 8.93 -4.99
C LEU A 56 -4.82 9.79 -6.14
N ASP A 57 -4.20 10.97 -6.30
CA ASP A 57 -4.27 11.73 -7.54
C ASP A 57 -3.57 10.99 -8.69
N GLN A 58 -3.74 11.50 -9.91
CA GLN A 58 -3.23 10.85 -11.11
C GLN A 58 -1.70 10.71 -11.13
N ASP A 59 -0.97 11.70 -10.63
CA ASP A 59 0.49 11.71 -10.65
C ASP A 59 1.04 10.71 -9.63
N SER A 60 0.49 10.71 -8.42
CA SER A 60 0.82 9.74 -7.37
C SER A 60 0.55 8.30 -7.83
N ARG A 61 -0.60 8.05 -8.46
CA ARG A 61 -0.94 6.72 -9.00
C ARG A 61 0.02 6.30 -10.11
N ARG A 62 0.38 7.20 -11.01
CA ARG A 62 1.34 6.91 -12.10
C ARG A 62 2.73 6.60 -11.55
N TRP A 63 3.21 7.37 -10.58
CA TRP A 63 4.49 7.12 -9.94
C TRP A 63 4.54 5.72 -9.32
N LEU A 64 3.50 5.35 -8.56
CA LEU A 64 3.42 4.04 -7.92
C LEU A 64 3.43 2.89 -8.94
N LEU A 65 2.69 3.02 -10.04
CA LEU A 65 2.70 2.04 -11.14
C LEU A 65 4.07 1.88 -11.78
N VAL A 66 4.81 2.98 -11.96
CA VAL A 66 6.17 2.93 -12.50
C VAL A 66 7.11 2.20 -11.56
N GLN A 67 7.02 2.44 -10.25
CA GLN A 67 7.84 1.71 -9.26
C GLN A 67 7.54 0.22 -9.29
N TRP A 68 6.26 -0.18 -9.31
CA TRP A 68 5.88 -1.59 -9.40
C TRP A 68 6.33 -2.29 -10.68
N CYS A 69 6.27 -1.61 -11.83
CA CYS A 69 6.75 -2.16 -13.09
C CYS A 69 8.28 -2.21 -13.18
N GLY A 70 9.00 -1.33 -12.48
CA GLY A 70 10.46 -1.21 -12.53
C GLY A 70 11.18 -2.10 -11.52
N GLU A 71 10.76 -2.08 -10.25
CA GLU A 71 11.44 -2.78 -9.15
C GLU A 71 10.76 -4.10 -8.76
N GLY A 72 9.59 -4.36 -9.33
CA GLY A 72 8.74 -5.51 -9.02
C GLY A 72 7.88 -5.28 -7.77
N ILE A 73 6.73 -5.96 -7.74
CA ILE A 73 5.84 -5.99 -6.58
C ILE A 73 6.46 -6.96 -5.55
N ASN A 74 6.82 -6.49 -4.34
CA ASN A 74 7.40 -7.36 -3.30
C ASN A 74 6.44 -8.50 -2.88
N TRP A 75 5.14 -8.28 -3.02
CA TRP A 75 4.09 -9.28 -2.78
C TRP A 75 4.20 -10.58 -3.60
N VAL A 76 4.98 -10.59 -4.69
CA VAL A 76 5.15 -11.77 -5.56
C VAL A 76 6.36 -12.62 -5.16
N LYS A 77 7.28 -12.10 -4.33
CA LYS A 77 8.57 -12.77 -4.09
C LYS A 77 8.51 -13.86 -3.01
N ASP A 78 7.54 -13.82 -2.09
CA ASP A 78 7.38 -14.81 -1.00
C ASP A 78 6.37 -15.94 -1.33
N ALA A 79 5.89 -16.03 -2.58
CA ALA A 79 4.93 -17.05 -3.01
C ALA A 79 5.55 -18.23 -3.80
N VAL A 80 6.88 -18.42 -3.78
CA VAL A 80 7.58 -19.55 -4.43
C VAL A 80 8.58 -20.18 -3.49
#